data_AF-A0A3S3PTQ9-F1
#
_entry.id   AF-A0A3S3PTQ9-F1
#
_cell.length_a   1.000
_cell.length_b   1.000
_cell.length_c   1.000
_cell.angle_alpha   90.00
_cell.angle_beta   90.00
_cell.angle_gamma   90.00
#
_symmetry.space_group_name_H-M   'P 1'
#
loop_
_entity.id
_entity.type
_entity.pdbx_description
1 polymer ?
#
loop_
_entity_poly.entity_id
_entity_poly.type
_entity_poly.pdbx_seq_one_letter_code
_entity_poly.pdbx_strand_id
1 'polypeptide(L)'
;MIQVIKNLMDGYAAAMANGDPRLADWPLMKSPLPVITICCSYVYFVKYLGPQLMKNRQPVDIRYLMIFYNFIMVLISALLVYVFAIKAWFNGYSFKCQPVDYTPHGDALLIAQASYFYFIVKFLEFFDTIFFVLRKKFSHVSTLHVIHHGLMPFSVWWGLKFVPGQCFL
;
A
#
# COMPACT_ATOMS: atom_id res chain seq x y z
N MET A 1 -6.95 35.10 -0.21
CA MET A 1 -7.50 33.78 0.15
C MET A 1 -8.02 33.02 -1.06
N ILE A 2 -8.99 33.54 -1.84
CA ILE A 2 -9.54 32.86 -3.03
C ILE A 2 -8.47 32.54 -4.10
N GLN A 3 -7.54 33.47 -4.37
CA GLN A 3 -6.47 33.23 -5.35
C GLN A 3 -5.51 32.12 -4.93
N VAL A 4 -5.17 32.04 -3.64
CA VAL A 4 -4.28 31.00 -3.10
C VAL A 4 -4.94 29.63 -3.22
N ILE A 5 -6.24 29.54 -2.90
CA ILE A 5 -7.01 28.30 -3.04
C ILE A 5 -7.08 27.87 -4.50
N LYS A 6 -7.35 28.79 -5.43
CA LYS A 6 -7.34 28.49 -6.88
C LYS A 6 -5.99 27.96 -7.34
N ASN A 7 -4.90 28.66 -7.02
CA ASN A 7 -3.55 28.22 -7.40
C ASN A 7 -3.21 26.82 -6.86
N LEU A 8 -3.65 26.49 -5.64
CA LEU A 8 -3.46 25.16 -5.05
C LEU A 8 -4.31 24.09 -5.77
N MET A 9 -5.55 24.40 -6.08
CA MET A 9 -6.45 23.49 -6.81
C MET A 9 -5.94 23.23 -8.24
N ASP A 10 -5.48 24.27 -8.93
CA ASP A 10 -4.93 24.18 -10.28
C ASP A 10 -3.63 23.38 -10.28
N GLY A 11 -2.75 23.62 -9.30
CA GLY A 11 -1.52 22.84 -9.12
C GLY A 11 -1.79 21.37 -8.82
N TYR A 12 -2.78 21.08 -7.96
CA TYR A 12 -3.23 19.71 -7.70
C TYR A 12 -3.80 19.04 -8.96
N ALA A 13 -4.66 19.72 -9.71
CA ALA A 13 -5.23 19.21 -10.95
C ALA A 13 -4.14 18.91 -11.99
N ALA A 14 -3.17 19.82 -12.16
CA ALA A 14 -2.04 19.64 -13.05
C ALA A 14 -1.16 18.45 -12.64
N ALA A 15 -0.87 18.29 -11.34
CA ALA A 15 -0.15 17.13 -10.85
C ALA A 15 -0.91 15.84 -11.13
N MET A 16 -2.20 15.78 -10.83
CA MET A 16 -3.01 14.57 -11.04
C MET A 16 -3.20 14.20 -12.51
N ALA A 17 -3.13 15.18 -13.43
CA ALA A 17 -3.17 14.95 -14.87
C ALA A 17 -1.92 14.25 -15.42
N ASN A 18 -0.77 14.36 -14.74
CA ASN A 18 0.48 13.69 -15.11
C ASN A 18 0.59 12.25 -14.58
N GLY A 19 -0.48 11.69 -14.01
CA GLY A 19 -0.49 10.31 -13.54
C GLY A 19 -0.48 9.30 -14.69
N ASP A 20 0.01 8.09 -14.41
CA ASP A 20 0.03 7.01 -15.39
C ASP A 20 -1.39 6.60 -15.80
N PRO A 21 -1.74 6.69 -17.11
CA PRO A 21 -3.08 6.38 -17.59
C PRO A 21 -3.45 4.89 -17.43
N ARG A 22 -2.47 3.98 -17.36
CA ARG A 22 -2.71 2.52 -17.29
C ARG A 22 -3.44 2.10 -16.01
N LEU A 23 -3.26 2.87 -14.93
CA LEU A 23 -3.84 2.60 -13.61
C LEU A 23 -4.89 3.65 -13.20
N ALA A 24 -5.22 4.62 -14.05
CA ALA A 24 -6.03 5.78 -13.66
C ALA A 24 -7.44 5.40 -13.16
N ASP A 25 -8.06 4.39 -13.77
CA ASP A 25 -9.40 3.92 -13.43
C ASP A 25 -9.43 2.86 -12.32
N TRP A 26 -8.27 2.43 -11.84
CA TRP A 26 -8.19 1.39 -10.82
C TRP A 26 -8.64 1.94 -9.45
N PRO A 27 -9.21 1.07 -8.58
CA PRO A 27 -9.65 1.50 -7.26
C PRO A 27 -8.52 2.19 -6.48
N LEU A 28 -8.85 3.28 -5.78
CA LEU A 28 -7.92 4.12 -5.00
C LEU A 28 -6.89 4.94 -5.81
N MET A 29 -6.88 4.90 -7.15
CA MET A 29 -5.91 5.64 -7.97
C MET A 29 -6.35 7.05 -8.43
N LYS A 30 -7.63 7.39 -8.23
CA LYS A 30 -8.21 8.68 -8.65
C LYS A 30 -7.76 9.86 -7.79
N SER A 31 -7.49 9.63 -6.50
CA SER A 31 -7.13 10.66 -5.53
C SER A 31 -6.34 10.02 -4.40
N PRO A 32 -5.42 10.74 -3.75
CA PRO A 32 -4.75 10.26 -2.54
C PRO A 32 -5.66 10.30 -1.31
N LEU A 33 -6.79 11.03 -1.36
CA LEU A 33 -7.65 11.23 -0.19
C LEU A 33 -8.20 9.93 0.40
N PRO A 34 -8.74 8.96 -0.39
CA PRO A 34 -9.18 7.67 0.16
C PRO A 34 -8.05 6.92 0.88
N VAL A 35 -6.83 6.96 0.35
CA VAL A 35 -5.65 6.31 0.96
C VAL A 35 -5.31 6.97 2.29
N ILE A 36 -5.26 8.31 2.32
CA ILE A 36 -5.03 9.07 3.56
C ILE A 36 -6.11 8.74 4.59
N THR A 37 -7.39 8.72 4.20
CA THR A 37 -8.50 8.36 5.09
C THR A 37 -8.32 6.96 5.68
N ILE A 38 -7.98 5.97 4.85
CA ILE A 38 -7.74 4.59 5.29
C ILE A 38 -6.56 4.54 6.26
N CYS A 39 -5.41 5.13 5.93
CA CYS A 39 -4.22 5.17 6.79
C CYS A 39 -4.50 5.88 8.14
N CYS A 40 -5.18 7.02 8.14
CA CYS A 40 -5.55 7.73 9.36
C CYS A 40 -6.53 6.91 10.22
N SER A 41 -7.52 6.29 9.58
CA SER A 41 -8.49 5.43 10.29
C SER A 41 -7.82 4.22 10.93
N TYR A 42 -6.83 3.63 10.26
CA TYR A 42 -5.99 2.55 10.76
C TYR A 42 -5.19 2.97 12.00
N VAL A 43 -4.47 4.09 11.93
CA VAL A 43 -3.69 4.58 13.07
C VAL A 43 -4.60 4.88 14.26
N TYR A 44 -5.75 5.52 14.01
CA TYR A 44 -6.75 5.78 15.04
C TYR A 44 -7.28 4.49 15.68
N PHE A 45 -7.60 3.47 14.85
CA PHE A 45 -8.07 2.18 15.33
C PHE A 45 -7.02 1.49 16.22
N VAL A 46 -5.77 1.38 15.74
CA VAL A 46 -4.73 0.62 16.43
C VAL A 46 -4.27 1.29 17.72
N LYS A 47 -4.19 2.63 17.75
CA LYS A 47 -3.69 3.37 18.93
C LYS A 47 -4.76 3.74 19.95
N TYR A 48 -6.00 3.97 19.53
CA TYR A 48 -7.05 4.49 20.41
C TYR A 48 -8.26 3.57 20.50
N LEU A 49 -9.01 3.42 19.41
CA LEU A 49 -10.32 2.75 19.45
C LEU A 49 -10.21 1.26 19.80
N GLY A 50 -9.31 0.52 19.16
CA GLY A 50 -9.11 -0.91 19.38
C GLY A 50 -8.71 -1.25 20.81
N PRO A 51 -7.66 -0.63 21.40
CA PRO A 51 -7.31 -0.81 22.81
C PRO A 51 -8.47 -0.46 23.77
N GLN A 52 -9.22 0.60 23.48
CA GLN A 52 -10.37 1.02 24.29
C GLN A 52 -11.51 -0.02 24.25
N LEU A 53 -11.85 -0.54 23.07
CA LEU A 53 -12.85 -1.60 22.89
C LEU A 53 -12.44 -2.90 23.58
N MET A 54 -11.14 -3.21 23.59
CA MET A 54 -10.61 -4.42 24.21
C MET A 54 -10.41 -4.30 25.72
N LYS A 55 -10.44 -3.10 26.32
CA LYS A 55 -10.14 -2.88 27.75
C LYS A 55 -10.88 -3.88 28.66
N ASN A 56 -12.19 -4.03 28.47
CA ASN A 56 -13.06 -4.88 29.30
C ASN A 56 -13.41 -6.24 28.67
N ARG A 57 -12.69 -6.66 27.62
CA ARG A 57 -12.93 -7.94 26.92
C ARG A 57 -11.77 -8.91 27.11
N GLN A 58 -12.02 -10.21 27.02
CA GLN A 58 -10.93 -11.19 26.97
C GLN A 58 -10.24 -11.17 25.58
N PRO A 59 -8.96 -11.54 25.47
CA PRO A 59 -8.29 -11.72 24.18
C PRO A 59 -9.06 -12.68 23.28
N VAL A 60 -9.25 -12.33 22.01
CA VAL A 60 -9.93 -13.21 21.06
C VAL A 60 -8.96 -14.30 20.58
N ASP A 61 -9.39 -15.56 20.59
CA ASP A 61 -8.60 -16.64 19.98
C ASP A 61 -8.87 -16.70 18.48
N ILE A 62 -7.93 -16.13 17.71
CA ILE A 62 -7.94 -16.09 16.25
C ILE A 62 -6.72 -16.80 15.67
N ARG A 63 -6.17 -17.80 16.38
CA ARG A 63 -4.94 -18.51 15.98
C ARG A 63 -4.99 -19.06 14.56
N TYR A 64 -6.04 -19.81 14.22
CA TYR A 64 -6.17 -20.42 12.90
C TYR A 64 -6.37 -19.38 11.79
N LEU A 65 -7.10 -18.30 12.07
CA LEU A 65 -7.26 -17.19 11.15
C LEU A 65 -5.91 -16.55 10.82
N MET A 66 -5.06 -16.28 11.82
CA MET A 66 -3.71 -15.74 11.59
C MET A 66 -2.82 -16.69 10.80
N ILE A 67 -2.87 -18.00 11.08
CA ILE A 67 -2.07 -19.00 10.34
C ILE A 67 -2.47 -18.97 8.86
N PHE A 68 -3.78 -19.01 8.58
CA PHE A 68 -4.31 -18.96 7.22
C PHE A 68 -3.96 -17.65 6.51
N TYR A 69 -4.15 -16.52 7.19
CA TYR A 69 -3.79 -15.20 6.68
C TYR A 69 -2.29 -15.12 6.35
N ASN A 70 -1.42 -15.52 7.27
CA ASN A 70 0.03 -15.48 7.05
C ASN A 70 0.44 -16.39 5.88
N PHE A 71 -0.19 -17.56 5.76
CA PHE A 71 0.05 -18.46 4.63
C PHE A 71 -0.33 -17.82 3.29
N ILE A 72 -1.50 -17.18 3.20
CA ILE A 72 -1.92 -16.43 2.00
C ILE A 72 -0.96 -15.30 1.70
N MET A 73 -0.56 -14.52 2.71
CA MET A 73 0.35 -13.38 2.53
C MET A 73 1.72 -13.83 1.99
N VAL A 74 2.24 -14.98 2.45
CA VAL A 74 3.46 -15.59 1.90
C VAL A 74 3.26 -15.98 0.44
N LEU A 75 2.15 -16.61 0.08
CA LEU A 75 1.87 -17.00 -1.31
C LEU A 75 1.76 -15.78 -2.24
N ILE A 76 1.04 -14.74 -1.83
CA ILE A 76 0.90 -13.50 -2.61
C ILE A 76 2.26 -12.82 -2.76
N SER A 77 3.06 -12.75 -1.69
CA SER A 77 4.39 -12.14 -1.73
C SER A 77 5.33 -12.92 -2.65
N ALA A 78 5.31 -14.25 -2.57
CA ALA A 78 6.10 -15.11 -3.45
C ALA A 78 5.70 -14.93 -4.92
N LEU A 79 4.40 -14.83 -5.20
CA LEU A 79 3.89 -14.57 -6.55
C LEU A 79 4.35 -13.20 -7.08
N LEU A 80 4.25 -12.14 -6.27
CA LEU A 80 4.72 -10.81 -6.67
C LEU A 80 6.21 -10.80 -6.96
N VAL A 81 7.02 -11.39 -6.08
CA VAL A 81 8.47 -11.53 -6.29
C VAL A 81 8.76 -12.33 -7.56
N TYR A 82 8.03 -13.41 -7.82
CA TYR A 82 8.17 -14.18 -9.06
C TYR A 82 7.87 -13.34 -10.31
N VAL A 83 6.76 -12.57 -10.29
CA VAL A 83 6.39 -11.70 -11.42
C VAL A 83 7.46 -10.64 -11.64
N PHE A 84 7.89 -9.90 -10.62
CA PHE A 84 8.94 -8.89 -10.77
C PHE A 84 10.28 -9.49 -11.19
N ALA A 85 10.65 -10.65 -10.67
CA ALA A 85 11.89 -11.33 -11.05
C ALA A 85 11.89 -11.70 -12.52
N ILE A 86 10.85 -12.38 -13.01
CA ILE A 86 10.80 -12.87 -14.39
C ILE A 86 10.53 -11.73 -15.38
N LYS A 87 9.71 -10.74 -15.02
CA LYS A 87 9.30 -9.68 -15.95
C LYS A 87 10.19 -8.46 -15.96
N ALA A 88 10.91 -8.20 -14.87
CA ALA A 88 11.89 -7.11 -14.78
C ALA A 88 13.32 -7.66 -14.69
N TRP A 89 13.74 -8.16 -13.52
CA TRP A 89 15.16 -8.43 -13.24
C TRP A 89 15.84 -9.41 -14.19
N PHE A 90 15.14 -10.46 -14.61
CA PHE A 90 15.66 -11.46 -15.56
C PHE A 90 15.26 -11.20 -17.02
N ASN A 91 14.60 -10.08 -17.30
CA ASN A 91 14.13 -9.69 -18.64
C ASN A 91 14.85 -8.43 -19.15
N GLY A 92 16.12 -8.26 -18.76
CA GLY A 92 16.96 -7.16 -19.23
C GLY A 92 16.82 -5.85 -18.44
N TYR A 93 16.09 -5.82 -17.31
CA TYR A 93 16.16 -4.67 -16.41
C TYR A 93 17.53 -4.61 -15.71
N SER A 94 18.09 -3.41 -15.63
CA SER A 94 19.25 -3.13 -14.79
C SER A 94 18.85 -3.12 -13.32
N PHE A 95 19.74 -3.58 -12.44
CA PHE A 95 19.60 -3.42 -10.98
C PHE A 95 19.87 -1.98 -10.49
N LYS A 96 20.01 -1.02 -11.41
CA LYS A 96 20.12 0.42 -11.13
C LYS A 96 18.79 1.11 -11.41
N CYS A 97 18.73 2.43 -11.18
CA CYS A 97 17.58 3.24 -11.58
C CYS A 97 17.28 3.06 -13.08
N GLN A 98 16.22 2.31 -13.37
CA GLN A 98 15.69 2.10 -14.72
C GLN A 98 14.52 3.05 -14.96
N PRO A 99 14.47 3.75 -16.11
CA PRO A 99 13.27 4.52 -16.47
C PRO A 99 12.05 3.60 -16.57
N VAL A 100 10.87 4.17 -16.30
CA VAL A 100 9.60 3.46 -16.45
C VAL A 100 9.29 3.27 -17.93
N ASP A 101 8.95 2.04 -18.29
CA ASP A 101 8.29 1.76 -19.55
C ASP A 101 6.78 1.98 -19.38
N TYR A 102 6.23 2.98 -20.08
CA TYR A 102 4.80 3.33 -20.06
C TYR A 102 3.97 2.60 -21.12
N THR A 103 4.55 1.60 -21.81
CA THR A 103 3.84 0.82 -22.82
C THR A 103 2.59 0.16 -22.21
N PRO A 104 1.40 0.29 -22.84
CA PRO A 104 0.14 -0.19 -22.28
C PRO A 104 -0.13 -1.68 -22.58
N HIS A 105 0.89 -2.46 -22.93
CA HIS A 105 0.78 -3.88 -23.24
C HIS A 105 2.09 -4.62 -22.90
N GLY A 106 2.05 -5.95 -22.93
CA GLY A 106 3.20 -6.79 -22.64
C GLY A 106 3.67 -6.71 -21.19
N ASP A 107 4.98 -6.85 -21.00
CA ASP A 107 5.59 -6.95 -19.66
C ASP A 107 5.49 -5.63 -18.87
N ALA A 108 5.52 -4.47 -19.54
CA ALA A 108 5.37 -3.16 -18.91
C ALA A 108 4.01 -3.00 -18.21
N LEU A 109 2.92 -3.43 -18.86
CA LEU A 109 1.59 -3.43 -18.25
C LEU A 109 1.51 -4.42 -17.08
N LEU A 110 2.09 -5.63 -17.23
CA LEU A 110 2.10 -6.63 -16.16
C LEU A 110 2.85 -6.14 -14.92
N ILE A 111 3.98 -5.44 -15.09
CA ILE A 111 4.73 -4.83 -13.99
C ILE A 111 3.88 -3.75 -13.32
N ALA A 112 3.22 -2.86 -14.07
CA ALA A 112 2.35 -1.84 -13.50
C ALA A 112 1.17 -2.44 -12.71
N GLN A 113 0.55 -3.51 -13.22
CA GLN A 113 -0.50 -4.24 -12.53
C GLN A 113 0.02 -4.94 -11.27
N ALA A 114 1.18 -5.61 -11.33
CA ALA A 114 1.81 -6.21 -10.15
C ALA A 114 2.16 -5.17 -9.09
N SER A 115 2.59 -3.97 -9.51
CA SER A 115 2.84 -2.81 -8.64
C SER A 115 1.56 -2.39 -7.90
N TYR A 116 0.43 -2.41 -8.59
CA TYR A 116 -0.87 -2.13 -7.99
C TYR A 116 -1.26 -3.21 -6.96
N PHE A 117 -1.08 -4.49 -7.29
CA PHE A 117 -1.36 -5.57 -6.35
C PHE A 117 -0.47 -5.49 -5.11
N TYR A 118 0.81 -5.13 -5.26
CA TYR A 118 1.69 -4.83 -4.13
C TYR A 118 1.14 -3.69 -3.26
N PHE A 119 0.63 -2.62 -3.86
CA PHE A 119 -0.03 -1.54 -3.13
C PHE A 119 -1.26 -2.03 -2.35
N ILE A 120 -2.08 -2.91 -2.92
CA ILE A 120 -3.21 -3.53 -2.19
C ILE A 120 -2.73 -4.40 -1.02
N VAL A 121 -1.67 -5.18 -1.22
CA VAL A 121 -1.05 -5.98 -0.15
C VAL A 121 -0.62 -5.12 1.03
N LYS A 122 -0.17 -3.88 0.81
CA LYS A 122 0.17 -2.96 1.91
C LYS A 122 -1.01 -2.57 2.80
N PHE A 123 -2.23 -2.56 2.28
CA PHE A 123 -3.42 -2.43 3.14
C PHE A 123 -3.78 -3.74 3.84
N LEU A 124 -3.53 -4.90 3.21
CA LEU A 124 -3.77 -6.19 3.86
C LEU A 124 -2.84 -6.38 5.07
N GLU A 125 -1.61 -5.87 5.01
CA GLU A 125 -0.69 -5.87 6.17
C GLU A 125 -1.23 -5.11 7.39
N PHE A 126 -2.28 -4.29 7.25
CA PHE A 126 -2.94 -3.66 8.41
C PHE A 126 -3.58 -4.69 9.35
N PHE A 127 -3.96 -5.85 8.83
CA PHE A 127 -4.55 -6.90 9.65
C PHE A 127 -3.58 -7.45 10.69
N ASP A 128 -2.25 -7.37 10.47
CA ASP A 128 -1.23 -7.80 11.43
C ASP A 128 -1.41 -7.10 12.78
N THR A 129 -1.50 -5.76 12.77
CA THR A 129 -1.71 -4.99 13.99
C THR A 129 -3.10 -5.12 14.55
N ILE A 130 -4.12 -5.24 13.70
CA ILE A 130 -5.49 -5.48 14.14
C ILE A 130 -5.54 -6.78 14.93
N PHE A 131 -4.88 -7.85 14.45
CA PHE A 131 -4.77 -9.11 15.18
C PHE A 131 -4.02 -8.97 16.51
N PHE A 132 -2.93 -8.18 16.56
CA PHE A 132 -2.25 -7.90 17.83
C PHE A 132 -3.14 -7.17 18.84
N VAL A 133 -3.93 -6.19 18.38
CA VAL A 133 -4.89 -5.46 19.22
C VAL A 133 -5.98 -6.40 19.75
N LEU A 134 -6.59 -7.21 18.88
CA LEU A 134 -7.65 -8.17 19.26
C LEU A 134 -7.14 -9.27 20.22
N ARG A 135 -5.85 -9.61 20.18
CA ARG A 135 -5.22 -10.55 21.12
C ARG A 135 -4.66 -9.88 22.37
N LYS A 136 -4.84 -8.56 22.55
CA LYS A 136 -4.22 -7.76 23.61
C LYS A 136 -2.69 -7.89 23.68
N LYS A 137 -2.03 -8.13 22.55
CA LYS A 137 -0.57 -8.24 22.44
C LYS A 137 0.05 -6.89 22.11
N PHE A 138 -0.21 -5.89 22.96
CA PHE A 138 0.22 -4.50 22.73
C PHE A 138 1.75 -4.32 22.71
N SER A 139 2.52 -5.23 23.32
CA SER A 139 3.99 -5.23 23.23
C SER A 139 4.52 -5.38 21.80
N HIS A 140 3.74 -6.00 20.91
CA HIS A 140 4.09 -6.16 19.48
C HIS A 140 3.69 -4.93 18.65
N VAL A 141 2.81 -4.07 19.16
CA VAL A 141 2.35 -2.84 18.48
C VAL A 141 3.30 -1.69 18.80
N SER A 142 4.55 -1.84 18.37
CA SER A 142 5.58 -0.81 18.56
C SER A 142 5.27 0.44 17.74
N THR A 143 5.83 1.59 18.16
CA THR A 143 5.71 2.84 17.40
C THR A 143 6.26 2.69 15.98
N LEU A 144 7.40 2.01 15.83
CA LEU A 144 7.99 1.73 14.53
C LEU A 144 7.02 0.95 13.62
N HIS A 145 6.40 -0.11 14.15
CA HIS A 145 5.51 -0.96 13.37
C HIS A 145 4.25 -0.19 12.91
N VAL A 146 3.66 0.64 13.78
CA VAL A 146 2.50 1.47 13.41
C VAL A 146 2.86 2.55 12.40
N ILE A 147 4.00 3.23 12.57
CA ILE A 147 4.47 4.24 11.61
C ILE A 147 4.77 3.60 10.26
N HIS A 148 5.48 2.47 10.25
CA HIS A 148 5.81 1.71 9.06
C HIS A 148 4.53 1.33 8.29
N HIS A 149 3.63 0.56 8.90
CA HIS A 149 2.40 0.16 8.21
C HIS A 149 1.50 1.34 7.89
N GLY A 150 1.41 2.37 8.74
CA GLY A 150 0.59 3.55 8.47
C GLY A 150 1.07 4.38 7.28
N LEU A 151 2.38 4.48 7.06
CA LEU A 151 2.96 5.32 6.00
C LEU A 151 3.23 4.56 4.69
N MET A 152 3.48 3.25 4.74
CA MET A 152 3.87 2.49 3.55
C MET A 152 2.84 2.53 2.40
N PRO A 153 1.52 2.34 2.60
CA PRO A 153 0.57 2.46 1.51
C PRO A 153 0.50 3.89 0.94
N PHE A 154 0.64 4.90 1.80
CA PHE A 154 0.66 6.29 1.38
C PHE A 154 1.89 6.62 0.54
N SER A 155 3.08 6.16 0.93
CA SER A 155 4.31 6.38 0.15
C SER A 155 4.27 5.63 -1.19
N VAL A 156 3.80 4.38 -1.19
CA VAL A 156 3.67 3.56 -2.40
C VAL A 156 2.68 4.15 -3.40
N TRP A 157 1.61 4.81 -2.92
CA TRP A 157 0.61 5.43 -3.81
C TRP A 157 1.23 6.45 -4.76
N TRP A 158 2.18 7.29 -4.30
CA TRP A 158 2.86 8.26 -5.15
C TRP A 158 3.73 7.57 -6.21
N GLY A 159 4.47 6.53 -5.83
CA GLY A 159 5.24 5.73 -6.78
C GLY A 159 4.35 5.08 -7.83
N LEU A 160 3.23 4.50 -7.41
CA LEU A 160 2.29 3.83 -8.30
C LEU A 160 1.55 4.80 -9.23
N LYS A 161 1.21 6.00 -8.74
CA LYS A 161 0.44 6.99 -9.50
C LYS A 161 1.26 7.60 -10.63
N PHE A 162 2.55 7.84 -10.40
CA PHE A 162 3.40 8.59 -11.32
C PHE A 162 4.40 7.71 -12.06
N VAL A 163 4.94 6.69 -11.40
CA VAL A 163 6.10 5.93 -11.88
C VAL A 163 5.97 4.42 -11.59
N PRO A 164 4.86 3.77 -11.98
CA PRO A 164 4.64 2.35 -11.69
C PRO A 164 5.62 1.50 -12.49
N GLY A 165 6.59 0.86 -11.82
CA GLY A 165 7.70 0.20 -12.49
C GLY A 165 9.08 0.75 -12.13
N GLN A 166 9.16 1.99 -11.62
CA GLN A 166 10.45 2.62 -11.37
C GLN A 166 11.07 2.12 -10.08
N CYS A 167 12.29 1.60 -10.19
CA CYS A 167 13.15 1.25 -9.07
C CYS A 167 12.43 0.41 -7.98
N PHE A 168 12.13 -0.85 -8.32
CA PHE A 168 11.78 -1.89 -7.33
C PHE A 168 13.03 -2.37 -6.57
N LEU A 169 13.63 -1.48 -5.78
CA LEU A 169 14.63 -1.78 -4.76
C LEU A 169 14.18 -1.24 -3.41
#